data_AF-A0A222SMI7-F1
#
_entry.id   AF-A0A222SMI7-F1
#
_cell.length_a   1.000
_cell.length_b   1.000
_cell.length_c   1.000
_cell.angle_alpha   90.00
_cell.angle_beta   90.00
_cell.angle_gamma   90.00
#
_symmetry.space_group_name_H-M   'P 1'
#
loop_
_entity.id
_entity.type
_entity.pdbx_description
1 polymer ?
#
loop_
_entity_poly.entity_id
_entity_poly.type
_entity_poly.pdbx_seq_one_letter_code
_entity_poly.pdbx_strand_id
1 'polypeptide(L)'
;MGTTYEESTPWCPQQPTPPEDTPNVVVIVLDDVGFSDLGCFGSDIETPAMDALASGGLRYTNFHTTTLCSPTRASLLTGRNHHSVGMRMLSNFDTGFPSGRGRVTKAAAMLPEVLRDNGFNTMAVGKWHLAPMEQTTASGPYTQWPLSRGFERYYGFLETETDSFYPELFYDNHAVAPPKTPEEGYHLSEDLVDRAIEFVTDQTSVTPEKPFFMYMAFGAAHAPHQAPREYLEKYRGRFDHGWDAERATRHARQIERGILARARKLPLGLGAGGQHTVQALQAEHPRGWPVMTPAHRITAYVDRAATSDEGVLVSLGNISSGYVLYGKDNRQVYEYNFLGTRYTVTSAEELPVGPAELTFAFDKTGDMRGVGHLYVSGRSVGSADIPRVLPHFLGWQGLDIGRDTLSPSSPSYDGEFAFTGKFEKVVFTVAPDEAGTTPFERID
;
A
#
# COMPACT_ATOMS: atom_id res chain seq x y z
N MET A 1 -47.07 30.47 -7.69
CA MET A 1 -46.57 31.55 -8.57
C MET A 1 -47.77 32.08 -9.34
N GLY A 2 -47.98 33.40 -9.32
CA GLY A 2 -49.06 34.04 -10.08
C GLY A 2 -48.62 34.37 -11.50
N THR A 3 -49.50 34.98 -12.30
CA THR A 3 -49.16 35.38 -13.68
C THR A 3 -48.45 36.72 -13.74
N THR A 4 -48.54 37.52 -12.67
CA THR A 4 -47.78 38.75 -12.47
C THR A 4 -46.93 38.67 -11.19
N TYR A 5 -46.00 39.63 -11.04
CA TYR A 5 -45.23 39.78 -9.80
C TYR A 5 -46.15 40.01 -8.58
N GLU A 6 -47.20 40.82 -8.75
CA GLU A 6 -48.18 41.17 -7.72
C GLU A 6 -49.01 39.96 -7.26
N GLU A 7 -49.24 39.01 -8.16
CA GLU A 7 -49.95 37.75 -7.87
C GLU A 7 -49.03 36.64 -7.35
N SER A 8 -47.72 36.91 -7.25
CA SER A 8 -46.73 35.93 -6.82
C SER A 8 -46.34 36.14 -5.36
N THR A 9 -46.34 35.05 -4.58
CA THR A 9 -45.76 35.05 -3.24
C THR A 9 -44.28 34.76 -3.33
N PRO A 10 -43.40 35.61 -2.76
CA PRO A 10 -41.99 35.28 -2.62
C PRO A 10 -41.83 33.97 -1.85
N TRP A 11 -41.06 33.05 -2.42
CA TRP A 11 -40.70 31.79 -1.77
C TRP A 11 -39.18 31.66 -1.84
N CYS A 12 -38.55 31.57 -0.68
CA CYS A 12 -37.14 31.25 -0.57
C CYS A 12 -37.03 29.76 -0.20
N PRO A 13 -36.17 28.98 -0.88
CA PRO A 13 -35.91 27.61 -0.47
C PRO A 13 -35.38 27.61 0.96
N GLN A 14 -36.00 26.82 1.84
CA GLN A 14 -35.46 26.56 3.17
C GLN A 14 -34.23 25.67 3.02
N GLN A 15 -33.13 26.07 3.66
CA GLN A 15 -31.97 25.20 3.74
C GLN A 15 -32.29 24.01 4.67
N PRO A 16 -31.82 22.80 4.35
CA PRO A 16 -31.95 21.67 5.25
C PRO A 16 -31.32 22.00 6.60
N THR A 17 -32.07 21.79 7.68
CA THR A 17 -31.56 21.94 9.05
C THR A 17 -31.59 20.56 9.71
N PRO A 18 -30.46 20.08 10.25
CA PRO A 18 -30.45 18.80 10.95
C PRO A 18 -31.22 18.92 12.28
N PRO A 19 -31.66 17.80 12.86
CA PRO A 19 -32.26 17.81 14.19
C PRO A 19 -31.38 18.50 15.25
N GLU A 20 -31.99 19.05 16.28
CA GLU A 20 -31.26 19.53 17.46
C GLU A 20 -30.39 18.41 18.04
N ASP A 21 -29.26 18.77 18.62
CA ASP A 21 -28.26 17.86 19.21
C ASP A 21 -27.63 16.84 18.23
N THR A 22 -27.75 17.06 16.92
CA THR A 22 -27.04 16.25 15.92
C THR A 22 -25.52 16.35 16.13
N PRO A 23 -24.80 15.24 16.32
CA PRO A 23 -23.37 15.29 16.61
C PRO A 23 -22.55 15.59 15.35
N ASN A 24 -21.38 16.19 15.57
CA ASN A 24 -20.31 16.19 14.59
C ASN A 24 -19.77 14.76 14.40
N VAL A 25 -19.36 14.43 13.19
CA VAL A 25 -18.84 13.10 12.85
C VAL A 25 -17.45 13.25 12.25
N VAL A 26 -16.46 12.60 12.86
CA VAL A 26 -15.09 12.50 12.34
C VAL A 26 -14.80 11.05 12.02
N VAL A 27 -14.47 10.75 10.77
CA VAL A 27 -14.02 9.43 10.32
C VAL A 27 -12.54 9.51 10.02
N ILE A 28 -11.74 8.81 10.83
CA ILE A 28 -10.29 8.69 10.64
C ILE A 28 -9.99 7.36 9.94
N VAL A 29 -9.29 7.42 8.82
CA VAL A 29 -8.81 6.26 8.07
C VAL A 29 -7.28 6.26 8.12
N LEU A 30 -6.72 5.14 8.58
CA LEU A 30 -5.29 4.87 8.53
C LEU A 30 -5.04 3.91 7.36
N ASP A 31 -4.13 4.25 6.47
CA ASP A 31 -3.85 3.49 5.24
C ASP A 31 -2.80 2.42 5.53
N ASP A 32 -3.10 1.17 5.20
CA ASP A 32 -2.24 0.00 5.39
C ASP A 32 -1.77 -0.30 6.83
N VAL A 33 -2.38 0.32 7.84
CA VAL A 33 -2.12 -0.01 9.25
C VAL A 33 -2.67 -1.40 9.59
N GLY A 34 -1.81 -2.27 10.11
CA GLY A 34 -2.16 -3.63 10.47
C GLY A 34 -3.04 -3.72 11.72
N PHE A 35 -3.83 -4.79 11.80
CA PHE A 35 -4.77 -5.02 12.90
C PHE A 35 -4.12 -4.92 14.29
N SER A 36 -2.87 -5.36 14.43
CA SER A 36 -2.15 -5.38 15.71
C SER A 36 -1.10 -4.27 15.85
N ASP A 37 -1.15 -3.20 15.05
CA ASP A 37 -0.17 -2.12 15.10
C ASP A 37 -0.49 -1.04 16.14
N LEU A 38 -1.74 -0.94 16.58
CA LEU A 38 -2.16 -0.03 17.65
C LEU A 38 -1.97 -0.67 19.03
N GLY A 39 -1.61 0.13 20.03
CA GLY A 39 -1.41 -0.31 21.41
C GLY A 39 -2.66 -0.98 21.99
N CYS A 40 -3.84 -0.41 21.74
CA CYS A 40 -5.14 -0.96 22.13
C CYS A 40 -5.50 -2.28 21.43
N PHE A 41 -4.73 -2.68 20.41
CA PHE A 41 -4.80 -3.96 19.71
C PHE A 41 -3.62 -4.91 19.98
N GLY A 42 -2.74 -4.58 20.95
CA GLY A 42 -1.66 -5.46 21.42
C GLY A 42 -0.25 -5.11 20.93
N SER A 43 -0.10 -3.99 20.23
CA SER A 43 1.20 -3.47 19.78
C SER A 43 2.01 -2.86 20.92
N ASP A 44 3.32 -2.77 20.69
CA ASP A 44 4.25 -1.94 21.46
C ASP A 44 4.50 -0.56 20.82
N ILE A 45 3.98 -0.31 19.62
CA ILE A 45 4.02 1.01 19.00
C ILE A 45 3.19 1.96 19.87
N GLU A 46 3.76 3.11 20.20
CA GLU A 46 3.14 4.09 21.07
C GLU A 46 2.05 4.86 20.31
N THR A 47 0.78 4.54 20.61
CA THR A 47 -0.40 5.17 19.99
C THR A 47 -1.34 5.77 21.04
N PRO A 48 -0.87 6.65 21.94
CA PRO A 48 -1.62 7.07 23.13
C PRO A 48 -2.97 7.74 22.80
N ALA A 49 -3.06 8.52 21.70
CA ALA A 49 -4.31 9.14 21.28
C ALA A 49 -5.36 8.10 20.85
N MET A 50 -4.96 7.10 20.06
CA MET A 50 -5.84 6.01 19.64
C MET A 50 -6.22 5.10 20.81
N ASP A 51 -5.28 4.88 21.74
CA ASP A 51 -5.53 4.09 22.94
C ASP A 51 -6.53 4.79 23.88
N ALA A 52 -6.42 6.12 24.02
CA ALA A 52 -7.37 6.92 24.78
C ALA A 52 -8.77 6.86 24.16
N LEU A 53 -8.90 7.04 22.84
CA LEU A 53 -10.18 6.87 22.13
C LEU A 53 -10.78 5.48 22.33
N ALA A 54 -9.95 4.44 22.21
CA ALA A 54 -10.40 3.06 22.39
C ALA A 54 -10.80 2.73 23.83
N SER A 55 -10.22 3.42 24.83
CA SER A 55 -10.53 3.22 26.25
C SER A 55 -11.92 3.77 26.64
N GLY A 56 -12.35 4.86 25.99
CA GLY A 56 -13.67 5.46 26.17
C GLY A 56 -14.71 5.03 25.13
N GLY A 57 -14.33 4.12 24.20
CA GLY A 57 -15.14 3.75 23.05
C GLY A 57 -15.36 2.25 22.88
N LEU A 58 -15.78 1.87 21.67
CA LEU A 58 -15.95 0.48 21.28
C LEU A 58 -14.82 0.04 20.36
N ARG A 59 -14.29 -1.16 20.60
CA ARG A 59 -13.32 -1.83 19.72
C ARG A 59 -14.00 -3.00 19.02
N TYR A 60 -13.80 -3.11 17.72
CA TYR A 60 -14.32 -4.20 16.90
C TYR A 60 -13.18 -5.12 16.47
N THR A 61 -13.31 -6.42 16.76
CA THR A 61 -12.33 -7.45 16.38
C THR A 61 -12.78 -8.29 15.17
N ASN A 62 -13.94 -7.95 14.61
CA ASN A 62 -14.57 -8.61 13.48
C ASN A 62 -15.14 -7.58 12.47
N PHE A 63 -14.44 -6.46 12.31
CA PHE A 63 -14.72 -5.44 11.29
C PHE A 63 -13.92 -5.76 10.03
N HIS A 64 -14.55 -5.62 8.86
CA HIS A 64 -13.95 -6.00 7.59
C HIS A 64 -13.98 -4.85 6.60
N THR A 65 -12.87 -4.67 5.92
CA THR A 65 -12.72 -3.84 4.73
C THR A 65 -12.63 -4.72 3.49
N THR A 66 -12.41 -4.13 2.33
CA THR A 66 -11.99 -4.89 1.14
C THR A 66 -10.47 -5.09 1.17
N THR A 67 -9.92 -5.84 0.22
CA THR A 67 -8.48 -6.12 0.15
C THR A 67 -7.64 -4.97 -0.42
N LEU A 68 -8.26 -3.87 -0.87
CA LEU A 68 -7.56 -2.75 -1.54
C LEU A 68 -8.12 -1.38 -1.07
N CYS A 69 -7.31 -0.33 -1.24
CA CYS A 69 -7.60 1.03 -0.80
C CYS A 69 -8.82 1.65 -1.49
N SER A 70 -8.83 1.85 -2.83
CA SER A 70 -10.00 2.46 -3.52
C SER A 70 -11.31 1.69 -3.29
N PRO A 71 -11.36 0.34 -3.39
CA PRO A 71 -12.59 -0.40 -3.15
C PRO A 71 -13.11 -0.29 -1.71
N THR A 72 -12.22 -0.21 -0.71
CA THR A 72 -12.59 0.04 0.69
C THR A 72 -13.18 1.44 0.85
N ARG A 73 -12.51 2.46 0.30
CA ARG A 73 -12.97 3.86 0.36
C ARG A 73 -14.32 4.04 -0.33
N ALA A 74 -14.52 3.41 -1.49
CA ALA A 74 -15.79 3.41 -2.21
C ALA A 74 -16.90 2.75 -1.38
N SER A 75 -16.61 1.63 -0.72
CA SER A 75 -17.59 0.94 0.12
C SER A 75 -17.94 1.76 1.37
N LEU A 76 -16.93 2.36 2.00
CA LEU A 76 -17.09 3.23 3.18
C LEU A 76 -17.95 4.45 2.86
N LEU A 77 -17.64 5.16 1.77
CA LEU A 77 -18.32 6.41 1.43
C LEU A 77 -19.64 6.20 0.69
N THR A 78 -20.03 4.99 0.32
CA THR A 78 -21.33 4.74 -0.34
C THR A 78 -22.24 3.79 0.43
N GLY A 79 -21.70 3.05 1.41
CA GLY A 79 -22.40 1.94 2.07
C GLY A 79 -22.72 0.77 1.13
N ARG A 80 -22.10 0.69 -0.05
CA ARG A 80 -22.39 -0.32 -1.08
C ARG A 80 -21.18 -1.21 -1.37
N ASN A 81 -21.44 -2.37 -1.96
CA ASN A 81 -20.38 -3.23 -2.47
C ASN A 81 -19.61 -2.52 -3.59
N HIS A 82 -18.29 -2.45 -3.48
CA HIS A 82 -17.40 -1.77 -4.44
C HIS A 82 -17.55 -2.22 -5.91
N HIS A 83 -17.88 -3.50 -6.19
CA HIS A 83 -18.18 -3.95 -7.55
C HIS A 83 -19.43 -3.30 -8.12
N SER A 84 -20.46 -3.08 -7.29
CA SER A 84 -21.74 -2.50 -7.73
C SER A 84 -21.65 -1.02 -8.07
N VAL A 85 -20.59 -0.35 -7.60
CA VAL A 85 -20.39 1.09 -7.79
C VAL A 85 -19.26 1.44 -8.75
N GLY A 86 -18.64 0.46 -9.40
CA GLY A 86 -17.61 0.70 -10.42
C GLY A 86 -16.16 0.64 -9.92
N MET A 87 -15.95 0.20 -8.67
CA MET A 87 -14.65 0.15 -8.00
C MET A 87 -14.21 -1.29 -7.68
N ARG A 88 -14.25 -2.20 -8.66
CA ARG A 88 -13.75 -3.59 -8.53
C ARG A 88 -12.25 -3.66 -8.20
N MET A 89 -11.46 -2.69 -8.67
CA MET A 89 -10.02 -2.60 -8.45
C MET A 89 -9.66 -1.14 -8.11
N LEU A 90 -8.37 -0.78 -8.07
CA LEU A 90 -7.98 0.61 -7.80
C LEU A 90 -8.55 1.57 -8.84
N SER A 91 -8.71 2.83 -8.45
CA SER A 91 -9.20 3.90 -9.33
C SER A 91 -8.30 4.10 -10.56
N ASN A 92 -7.03 3.69 -10.48
CA ASN A 92 -6.02 3.76 -11.53
C ASN A 92 -6.28 2.82 -12.72
N PHE A 93 -7.22 1.87 -12.61
CA PHE A 93 -7.49 0.89 -13.67
C PHE A 93 -8.93 0.96 -14.18
N ASP A 94 -9.10 1.30 -15.46
CA ASP A 94 -10.35 1.09 -16.19
C ASP A 94 -10.27 -0.22 -16.98
N THR A 95 -11.05 -1.21 -16.55
CA THR A 95 -11.10 -2.53 -17.19
C THR A 95 -12.16 -2.62 -18.29
N GLY A 96 -12.87 -1.52 -18.60
CA GLY A 96 -13.93 -1.48 -19.59
C GLY A 96 -15.30 -1.97 -19.10
N PHE A 97 -15.34 -2.67 -17.96
CA PHE A 97 -16.58 -3.23 -17.39
C PHE A 97 -17.25 -2.25 -16.43
N PRO A 98 -18.60 -2.20 -16.35
CA PRO A 98 -19.31 -1.32 -15.41
C PRO A 98 -18.85 -1.44 -13.96
N SER A 99 -18.44 -2.63 -13.53
CA SER A 99 -17.97 -2.89 -12.16
C SER A 99 -16.55 -2.39 -11.89
N GLY A 100 -15.74 -2.09 -12.92
CA GLY A 100 -14.33 -1.71 -12.78
C GLY A 100 -13.96 -0.61 -13.77
N ARG A 101 -14.54 0.57 -13.55
CA ARG A 101 -14.31 1.80 -14.34
C ARG A 101 -13.34 2.79 -13.66
N GLY A 102 -12.76 2.39 -12.54
CA GLY A 102 -11.90 3.23 -11.70
C GLY A 102 -12.60 4.43 -11.06
N ARG A 103 -13.94 4.46 -11.07
CA ARG A 103 -14.74 5.61 -10.62
C ARG A 103 -16.03 5.16 -9.96
N VAL A 104 -16.51 5.94 -8.99
CA VAL A 104 -17.78 5.67 -8.34
C VAL A 104 -18.93 6.18 -9.21
N THR A 105 -19.87 5.29 -9.56
CA THR A 105 -21.07 5.64 -10.34
C THR A 105 -21.89 6.75 -9.68
N LYS A 106 -22.47 7.65 -10.48
CA LYS A 106 -23.38 8.69 -10.00
C LYS A 106 -24.76 8.16 -9.60
N ALA A 107 -25.08 6.90 -9.93
CA ALA A 107 -26.25 6.20 -9.40
C ALA A 107 -26.12 5.81 -7.91
N ALA A 108 -24.92 5.97 -7.34
CA ALA A 108 -24.65 5.84 -5.92
C ALA A 108 -24.31 7.21 -5.34
N ALA A 109 -25.20 7.74 -4.51
CA ALA A 109 -24.89 8.89 -3.67
C ALA A 109 -23.80 8.49 -2.67
N MET A 110 -22.81 9.35 -2.48
CA MET A 110 -21.85 9.23 -1.40
C MET A 110 -22.41 9.82 -0.10
N LEU A 111 -21.94 9.30 1.02
CA LEU A 111 -22.21 9.78 2.37
C LEU A 111 -22.11 11.31 2.49
N PRO A 112 -21.03 11.98 2.05
CA PRO A 112 -20.98 13.44 2.04
C PRO A 112 -22.06 14.12 1.17
N GLU A 113 -22.46 13.55 0.02
CA GLU A 113 -23.57 14.09 -0.79
C GLU A 113 -24.86 14.06 0.04
N VAL A 114 -25.14 12.93 0.70
CA VAL A 114 -26.33 12.76 1.55
C VAL A 114 -26.29 13.67 2.78
N LEU A 115 -25.16 13.76 3.48
CA LEU A 115 -25.02 14.56 4.70
C LEU A 115 -25.15 16.06 4.41
N ARG A 116 -24.50 16.55 3.35
CA ARG A 116 -24.62 17.95 2.92
C ARG A 116 -26.07 18.31 2.60
N ASP A 117 -26.77 17.43 1.87
CA ASP A 117 -28.19 17.63 1.53
C ASP A 117 -29.12 17.53 2.76
N ASN A 118 -28.61 17.08 3.92
CA ASN A 118 -29.29 17.07 5.21
C ASN A 118 -28.72 18.08 6.22
N GLY A 119 -28.00 19.09 5.73
CA GLY A 119 -27.62 20.25 6.54
C GLY A 119 -26.29 20.11 7.28
N PHE A 120 -25.45 19.14 6.94
CA PHE A 120 -24.07 19.10 7.44
C PHE A 120 -23.14 20.00 6.61
N ASN A 121 -22.08 20.52 7.25
CA ASN A 121 -20.88 20.88 6.50
C ASN A 121 -20.02 19.63 6.25
N THR A 122 -19.42 19.52 5.08
CA THR A 122 -18.65 18.32 4.71
C THR A 122 -17.23 18.67 4.31
N MET A 123 -16.27 18.05 4.97
CA MET A 123 -14.85 18.35 4.87
C MET A 123 -14.07 17.05 4.70
N ALA A 124 -13.03 17.08 3.88
CA ALA A 124 -12.11 15.95 3.74
C ALA A 124 -10.65 16.41 3.78
N VAL A 125 -9.80 15.65 4.46
CA VAL A 125 -8.35 15.82 4.39
C VAL A 125 -7.64 14.49 4.11
N GLY A 126 -6.58 14.55 3.31
CA GLY A 126 -5.69 13.44 3.01
C GLY A 126 -6.04 12.66 1.74
N LYS A 127 -5.78 11.35 1.76
CA LYS A 127 -5.87 10.47 0.58
C LYS A 127 -7.30 10.34 0.07
N TRP A 128 -7.53 10.69 -1.19
CA TRP A 128 -8.83 10.50 -1.84
C TRP A 128 -8.95 9.13 -2.50
N HIS A 129 -8.14 8.86 -3.53
CA HIS A 129 -8.03 7.58 -4.24
C HIS A 129 -9.34 6.98 -4.79
N LEU A 130 -10.25 7.85 -5.23
CA LEU A 130 -11.51 7.50 -5.90
C LEU A 130 -11.69 8.20 -7.26
N ALA A 131 -10.65 8.90 -7.73
CA ALA A 131 -10.59 9.51 -9.05
C ALA A 131 -9.73 8.66 -9.99
N PRO A 132 -10.16 8.45 -11.26
CA PRO A 132 -9.29 7.88 -12.28
C PRO A 132 -8.06 8.75 -12.50
N MET A 133 -6.92 8.10 -12.69
CA MET A 133 -5.62 8.77 -12.85
C MET A 133 -5.59 9.69 -14.07
N GLU A 134 -6.31 9.37 -15.15
CA GLU A 134 -6.39 10.28 -16.30
C GLU A 134 -7.22 11.55 -16.03
N GLN A 135 -7.89 11.63 -14.87
CA GLN A 135 -8.75 12.76 -14.47
C GLN A 135 -8.20 13.56 -13.29
N THR A 136 -7.07 13.17 -12.72
CA THR A 136 -6.34 13.91 -11.68
C THR A 136 -5.44 14.95 -12.33
N THR A 137 -6.02 15.81 -13.17
CA THR A 137 -5.31 16.88 -13.88
C THR A 137 -5.90 18.24 -13.56
N ALA A 138 -5.09 19.29 -13.70
CA ALA A 138 -5.53 20.68 -13.60
C ALA A 138 -6.51 21.12 -14.71
N SER A 139 -6.83 20.25 -15.68
CA SER A 139 -7.78 20.56 -16.77
C SER A 139 -9.21 20.09 -16.49
N GLY A 140 -9.41 19.30 -15.43
CA GLY A 140 -10.67 18.60 -15.19
C GLY A 140 -10.71 17.21 -15.86
N PRO A 141 -11.87 16.53 -15.90
CA PRO A 141 -13.23 17.06 -15.74
C PRO A 141 -13.73 17.20 -14.28
N TYR A 142 -12.87 17.03 -13.26
CA TYR A 142 -13.18 17.16 -11.81
C TYR A 142 -14.37 16.34 -11.26
N THR A 143 -15.06 15.54 -12.09
CA THR A 143 -16.31 14.86 -11.72
C THR A 143 -16.18 13.80 -10.62
N GLN A 144 -14.96 13.31 -10.40
CA GLN A 144 -14.62 12.32 -9.38
C GLN A 144 -13.74 12.92 -8.28
N TRP A 145 -13.47 14.22 -8.29
CA TRP A 145 -12.75 14.90 -7.22
C TRP A 145 -13.67 15.09 -6.00
N PRO A 146 -13.11 15.27 -4.79
CA PRO A 146 -13.88 15.36 -3.55
C PRO A 146 -15.05 16.35 -3.62
N LEU A 147 -14.82 17.54 -4.18
CA LEU A 147 -15.84 18.59 -4.28
C LEU A 147 -17.03 18.21 -5.16
N SER A 148 -16.78 17.46 -6.23
CA SER A 148 -17.85 16.93 -7.10
C SER A 148 -18.56 15.71 -6.49
N ARG A 149 -18.08 15.21 -5.35
CA ARG A 149 -18.57 14.01 -4.66
C ARG A 149 -19.07 14.30 -3.25
N GLY A 150 -19.51 15.52 -3.00
CA GLY A 150 -20.27 15.88 -1.81
C GLY A 150 -19.54 16.76 -0.82
N PHE A 151 -18.20 16.74 -0.80
CA PHE A 151 -17.41 17.56 0.09
C PHE A 151 -17.46 19.04 -0.31
N GLU A 152 -17.51 19.94 0.66
CA GLU A 152 -17.44 21.39 0.43
C GLU A 152 -16.01 21.91 0.52
N ARG A 153 -15.15 21.23 1.28
CA ARG A 153 -13.71 21.54 1.43
C ARG A 153 -12.86 20.29 1.32
N TYR A 154 -11.70 20.41 0.67
CA TYR A 154 -10.73 19.32 0.56
C TYR A 154 -9.29 19.82 0.69
N TYR A 155 -8.45 19.03 1.36
CA TYR A 155 -6.99 19.20 1.33
C TYR A 155 -6.27 17.86 1.35
N GLY A 156 -5.48 17.54 0.33
CA GLY A 156 -4.70 16.31 0.33
C GLY A 156 -4.26 15.90 -1.07
N PHE A 157 -4.09 14.58 -1.28
CA PHE A 157 -3.64 14.02 -2.54
C PHE A 157 -4.65 13.04 -3.13
N LEU A 158 -4.74 13.00 -4.45
CA LEU A 158 -5.81 12.31 -5.16
C LEU A 158 -5.52 10.84 -5.48
N GLU A 159 -4.24 10.49 -5.58
CA GLU A 159 -3.75 9.21 -6.11
C GLU A 159 -3.53 8.13 -5.04
N THR A 160 -2.93 7.01 -5.45
CA THR A 160 -2.63 5.84 -4.61
C THR A 160 -1.70 6.18 -3.46
N GLU A 161 -0.64 6.93 -3.70
CA GLU A 161 0.36 7.24 -2.69
C GLU A 161 1.03 8.56 -3.04
N THR A 162 1.74 9.11 -2.08
CA THR A 162 2.53 10.33 -2.26
C THR A 162 3.73 10.30 -1.33
N ASP A 163 4.79 11.00 -1.70
CA ASP A 163 5.90 11.26 -0.79
C ASP A 163 5.40 12.06 0.43
N SER A 164 5.75 11.64 1.64
CA SER A 164 5.30 12.26 2.89
C SER A 164 6.04 13.57 3.21
N PHE A 165 7.18 13.82 2.55
CA PHE A 165 8.01 15.01 2.70
C PHE A 165 7.87 15.98 1.50
N TYR A 166 7.64 15.45 0.30
CA TYR A 166 7.41 16.23 -0.91
C TYR A 166 6.11 15.82 -1.63
N PRO A 167 4.94 15.95 -0.98
CA PRO A 167 3.69 15.46 -1.54
C PRO A 167 3.17 16.31 -2.70
N GLU A 168 2.43 15.67 -3.60
CA GLU A 168 1.53 16.38 -4.52
C GLU A 168 0.22 16.69 -3.79
N LEU A 169 -0.10 17.98 -3.65
CA LEU A 169 -1.23 18.42 -2.84
C LEU A 169 -2.22 19.24 -3.65
N PHE A 170 -3.48 19.07 -3.29
CA PHE A 170 -4.61 19.81 -3.82
C PHE A 170 -5.39 20.42 -2.67
N TYR A 171 -5.62 21.72 -2.77
CA TYR A 171 -6.56 22.45 -1.94
C TYR A 171 -7.81 22.68 -2.79
N ASP A 172 -8.91 22.07 -2.38
CA ASP A 172 -10.15 21.98 -3.14
C ASP A 172 -9.93 21.38 -4.53
N ASN A 173 -9.97 22.18 -5.60
CA ASN A 173 -9.71 21.75 -6.98
C ASN A 173 -8.42 22.36 -7.57
N HIS A 174 -7.52 22.89 -6.74
CA HIS A 174 -6.29 23.53 -7.18
C HIS A 174 -5.06 22.85 -6.60
N ALA A 175 -4.06 22.58 -7.44
CA ALA A 175 -2.76 22.12 -6.97
C ALA A 175 -2.09 23.22 -6.13
N VAL A 176 -1.50 22.82 -5.01
CA VAL A 176 -0.79 23.70 -4.08
C VAL A 176 0.54 23.08 -3.68
N ALA A 177 1.51 23.92 -3.32
CA ALA A 177 2.75 23.44 -2.73
C ALA A 177 2.55 23.16 -1.23
N PRO A 178 3.35 22.25 -0.64
CA PRO A 178 3.44 22.11 0.81
C PRO A 178 3.76 23.46 1.49
N PRO A 179 3.19 23.74 2.68
CA PRO A 179 3.40 25.00 3.39
C PRO A 179 4.83 25.17 3.97
N LYS A 180 5.61 24.09 4.06
CA LYS A 180 6.97 24.05 4.59
C LYS A 180 7.81 23.04 3.81
N THR A 181 9.12 23.20 3.88
CA THR A 181 10.09 22.21 3.41
C THR A 181 10.39 21.15 4.48
N PRO A 182 10.91 19.96 4.12
CA PRO A 182 11.33 18.96 5.11
C PRO A 182 12.41 19.46 6.07
N GLU A 183 13.29 20.37 5.62
CA GLU A 183 14.30 21.03 6.45
C GLU A 183 13.68 21.93 7.53
N GLU A 184 12.48 22.46 7.26
CA GLU A 184 11.67 23.22 8.22
C GLU A 184 10.76 22.32 9.08
N GLY A 185 10.96 21.00 9.01
CA GLY A 185 10.20 20.02 9.77
C GLY A 185 8.87 19.63 9.13
N TYR A 186 8.72 19.78 7.81
CA TYR A 186 7.49 19.35 7.13
C TYR A 186 7.29 17.84 7.19
N HIS A 187 6.06 17.42 7.46
CA HIS A 187 5.58 16.07 7.22
C HIS A 187 4.08 16.10 6.92
N LEU A 188 3.65 15.37 5.88
CA LEU A 188 2.27 15.39 5.40
C LEU A 188 1.25 15.11 6.50
N SER A 189 1.52 14.16 7.40
CA SER A 189 0.54 13.81 8.45
C SER A 189 0.22 14.96 9.41
N GLU A 190 1.21 15.80 9.74
CA GLU A 190 0.99 16.97 10.59
C GLU A 190 0.23 18.06 9.85
N ASP A 191 0.58 18.30 8.58
CA ASP A 191 -0.10 19.27 7.72
C ASP A 191 -1.59 18.91 7.50
N LEU A 192 -1.91 17.62 7.29
CA LEU A 192 -3.30 17.17 7.21
C LEU A 192 -4.08 17.47 8.50
N VAL A 193 -3.44 17.37 9.67
CA VAL A 193 -4.06 17.70 10.96
C VAL A 193 -4.26 19.21 11.11
N ASP A 194 -3.24 20.01 10.77
CA ASP A 194 -3.33 21.48 10.78
C ASP A 194 -4.48 21.97 9.90
N ARG A 195 -4.62 21.40 8.69
CA ARG A 195 -5.70 21.72 7.75
C ARG A 195 -7.07 21.28 8.24
N ALA A 196 -7.17 20.12 8.90
CA ALA A 196 -8.43 19.70 9.50
C ALA A 196 -8.86 20.64 10.64
N ILE A 197 -7.91 21.09 11.47
CA ILE A 197 -8.16 22.08 12.53
C ILE A 197 -8.58 23.42 11.92
N GLU A 198 -7.93 23.87 10.84
CA GLU A 198 -8.33 25.06 10.09
C GLU A 198 -9.78 24.96 9.62
N PHE A 199 -10.14 23.88 8.92
CA PHE A 199 -11.49 23.71 8.40
C PHE A 199 -12.57 23.66 9.49
N VAL A 200 -12.29 22.99 10.62
CA VAL A 200 -13.20 22.95 11.77
C VAL A 200 -13.31 24.32 12.44
N THR A 201 -12.19 25.04 12.57
CA THR A 201 -12.15 26.41 13.11
C THR A 201 -12.97 27.36 12.25
N ASP A 202 -12.78 27.34 10.93
CA ASP A 202 -13.54 28.14 9.96
C ASP A 202 -15.04 27.91 10.12
N GLN A 203 -15.44 26.63 10.14
CA GLN A 203 -16.84 26.22 10.20
C GLN A 203 -17.48 26.61 11.54
N THR A 204 -16.81 26.31 12.66
CA THR A 204 -17.34 26.58 14.01
C THR A 204 -17.41 28.08 14.29
N SER A 205 -16.52 28.89 13.69
CA SER A 205 -16.51 30.35 13.89
C SER A 205 -17.65 31.05 13.17
N VAL A 206 -18.17 30.48 12.07
CA VAL A 206 -19.18 31.11 11.22
C VAL A 206 -20.57 30.51 11.44
N THR A 207 -20.67 29.19 11.62
CA THR A 207 -21.94 28.46 11.78
C THR A 207 -21.84 27.36 12.85
N PRO A 208 -21.61 27.71 14.13
CA PRO A 208 -21.41 26.72 15.20
C PRO A 208 -22.60 25.79 15.45
N GLU A 209 -23.81 26.21 15.07
CA GLU A 209 -25.04 25.43 15.15
C GLU A 209 -25.16 24.35 14.08
N LYS A 210 -24.40 24.46 12.99
CA LYS A 210 -24.42 23.49 11.89
C LYS A 210 -23.42 22.37 12.20
N PRO A 211 -23.83 21.09 12.21
CA PRO A 211 -22.91 19.99 12.43
C PRO A 211 -22.01 19.78 11.22
N PHE A 212 -20.88 19.13 11.44
CA PHE A 212 -19.96 18.78 10.37
C PHE A 212 -19.63 17.30 10.29
N PHE A 213 -19.25 16.89 9.08
CA PHE A 213 -18.66 15.61 8.77
C PHE A 213 -17.23 15.82 8.25
N MET A 214 -16.25 15.25 8.95
CA MET A 214 -14.84 15.28 8.55
C MET A 214 -14.39 13.87 8.15
N TYR A 215 -13.95 13.71 6.91
CA TYR A 215 -13.25 12.52 6.43
C TYR A 215 -11.74 12.76 6.44
N MET A 216 -11.04 12.21 7.42
CA MET A 216 -9.60 12.36 7.60
C MET A 216 -8.91 11.05 7.23
N ALA A 217 -8.21 11.01 6.09
CA ALA A 217 -7.56 9.82 5.59
C ALA A 217 -6.05 10.01 5.45
N PHE A 218 -5.28 9.49 6.39
CA PHE A 218 -3.83 9.59 6.36
C PHE A 218 -3.23 8.77 5.20
N GLY A 219 -2.05 9.19 4.72
CA GLY A 219 -1.21 8.39 3.82
C GLY A 219 -0.05 7.67 4.53
N ALA A 220 0.21 7.98 5.80
CA ALA A 220 1.28 7.35 6.56
C ALA A 220 1.01 5.85 6.81
N ALA A 221 2.09 5.07 6.95
CA ALA A 221 2.13 3.60 6.97
C ALA A 221 1.90 2.90 5.62
N HIS A 222 1.36 3.61 4.61
CA HIS A 222 1.47 3.20 3.21
C HIS A 222 2.90 3.44 2.69
N ALA A 223 3.24 2.85 1.54
CA ALA A 223 4.46 3.21 0.81
C ALA A 223 4.35 4.64 0.23
N PRO A 224 5.48 5.37 0.05
CA PRO A 224 6.80 5.05 0.58
C PRO A 224 6.85 5.18 2.12
N HIS A 225 7.53 4.24 2.78
CA HIS A 225 7.63 4.23 4.25
C HIS A 225 8.59 5.32 4.75
N GLN A 226 8.03 6.49 5.03
CA GLN A 226 8.74 7.70 5.42
C GLN A 226 8.19 8.17 6.77
N ALA A 227 9.10 8.50 7.69
CA ALA A 227 8.74 9.05 8.99
C ALA A 227 9.81 10.07 9.42
N PRO A 228 9.45 11.10 10.21
CA PRO A 228 10.43 12.03 10.75
C PRO A 228 11.50 11.31 11.58
N ARG A 229 12.72 11.85 11.59
CA ARG A 229 13.88 11.23 12.23
C ARG A 229 13.63 10.86 13.70
N GLU A 230 12.94 11.73 14.45
CA GLU A 230 12.61 11.48 15.85
C GLU A 230 11.77 10.21 16.08
N TYR A 231 10.84 9.88 15.17
CA TYR A 231 10.06 8.66 15.23
C TYR A 231 10.91 7.44 14.88
N LEU A 232 11.83 7.56 13.93
CA LEU A 232 12.76 6.47 13.59
C LEU A 232 13.70 6.15 14.76
N GLU A 233 14.28 7.18 15.39
CA GLU A 233 15.19 7.00 16.53
C GLU A 233 14.49 6.40 17.75
N LYS A 234 13.23 6.78 18.00
CA LYS A 234 12.40 6.23 19.08
C LYS A 234 12.28 4.70 19.03
N TYR A 235 12.32 4.11 17.84
CA TYR A 235 12.15 2.66 17.65
C TYR A 235 13.43 1.93 17.24
N ARG A 236 14.59 2.61 17.21
CA ARG A 236 15.87 1.99 16.86
C ARG A 236 16.18 0.83 17.82
N GLY A 237 16.41 -0.35 17.26
CA GLY A 237 16.70 -1.57 18.02
C GLY A 237 15.48 -2.28 18.62
N ARG A 238 14.30 -1.64 18.67
CA ARG A 238 13.11 -2.20 19.36
C ARG A 238 12.55 -3.45 18.68
N PHE A 239 12.78 -3.59 17.38
CA PHE A 239 12.23 -4.67 16.55
C PHE A 239 13.32 -5.60 15.97
N ASP A 240 14.54 -5.56 16.50
CA ASP A 240 15.68 -6.36 16.03
C ASP A 240 15.46 -7.88 16.19
N HIS A 241 14.49 -8.29 17.02
CA HIS A 241 14.08 -9.69 17.16
C HIS A 241 13.34 -10.26 15.94
N GLY A 242 12.97 -9.43 14.97
CA GLY A 242 12.34 -9.85 13.72
C GLY A 242 10.83 -10.07 13.84
N TRP A 243 10.16 -10.12 12.67
CA TRP A 243 8.69 -10.13 12.60
C TRP A 243 8.05 -11.40 13.18
N ASP A 244 8.71 -12.56 13.15
CA ASP A 244 8.12 -13.81 13.66
C ASP A 244 8.04 -13.81 15.18
N ALA A 245 9.08 -13.31 15.85
CA ALA A 245 9.08 -13.11 17.29
C ALA A 245 8.12 -11.97 17.70
N GLU A 246 8.05 -10.88 16.92
CA GLU A 246 7.09 -9.79 17.15
C GLU A 246 5.66 -10.30 17.03
N ARG A 247 5.37 -11.09 15.99
CA ARG A 247 4.07 -11.71 15.76
C ARG A 247 3.65 -12.63 16.91
N ALA A 248 4.56 -13.48 17.39
CA ALA A 248 4.29 -14.34 18.54
C ALA A 248 3.98 -13.51 19.81
N THR A 249 4.76 -12.45 20.03
CA THR A 249 4.59 -11.53 21.17
C THR A 249 3.25 -10.81 21.13
N ARG A 250 2.90 -10.21 19.98
CA ARG A 250 1.61 -9.52 19.78
C ARG A 250 0.42 -10.47 19.94
N HIS A 251 0.51 -11.68 19.39
CA HIS A 251 -0.56 -12.68 19.52
C HIS A 251 -0.78 -13.10 20.99
N ALA A 252 0.29 -13.31 21.75
CA ALA A 252 0.19 -13.61 23.18
C ALA A 252 -0.51 -12.46 23.94
N ARG A 253 -0.11 -11.21 23.68
CA ARG A 253 -0.75 -10.02 24.29
C ARG A 253 -2.21 -9.86 23.90
N GLN A 254 -2.57 -10.17 22.66
CA GLN A 254 -3.96 -10.11 22.20
C GLN A 254 -4.86 -11.13 22.93
N ILE A 255 -4.33 -12.31 23.24
CA ILE A 255 -5.04 -13.31 24.05
C ILE A 255 -5.15 -12.82 25.50
N GLU A 256 -4.04 -12.37 26.09
CA GLU A 256 -4.00 -11.86 27.46
C GLU A 256 -5.00 -10.72 27.70
N ARG A 257 -5.11 -9.80 26.73
CA ARG A 257 -6.01 -8.64 26.78
C ARG A 257 -7.44 -8.94 26.33
N GLY A 258 -7.78 -10.20 26.04
CA GLY A 258 -9.13 -10.62 25.62
C GLY A 258 -9.57 -10.08 24.26
N ILE A 259 -8.63 -9.60 23.43
CA ILE A 259 -8.90 -9.12 22.07
C ILE A 259 -9.23 -10.32 21.18
N LEU A 260 -8.52 -11.43 21.38
CA LEU A 260 -8.82 -12.71 20.76
C LEU A 260 -9.45 -13.64 21.80
N ALA A 261 -10.65 -14.15 21.51
CA ALA A 261 -11.42 -15.01 22.42
C ALA A 261 -10.77 -16.36 22.74
N ARG A 262 -9.83 -16.83 21.91
CA ARG A 262 -9.05 -18.06 22.14
C ARG A 262 -7.77 -18.01 21.33
N ALA A 263 -6.76 -18.76 21.75
CA ALA A 263 -5.59 -19.04 20.94
C ALA A 263 -6.04 -19.59 19.58
N ARG A 264 -5.88 -18.78 18.54
CA ARG A 264 -6.09 -19.24 17.17
C ARG A 264 -4.76 -19.76 16.66
N LYS A 265 -4.81 -20.80 15.82
CA LYS A 265 -3.65 -21.16 15.02
C LYS A 265 -3.35 -19.96 14.15
N LEU A 266 -2.26 -19.26 14.48
CA LEU A 266 -1.70 -18.26 13.60
C LEU A 266 -1.45 -18.95 12.24
N PRO A 267 -1.75 -18.31 11.10
CA PRO A 267 -1.28 -18.82 9.80
C PRO A 267 0.23 -19.10 9.87
N LEU A 268 0.80 -19.93 9.00
CA LEU A 268 2.25 -20.17 9.07
C LEU A 268 2.99 -18.82 9.00
N GLY A 269 3.94 -18.62 9.92
CA GLY A 269 4.84 -17.46 9.83
C GLY A 269 5.80 -17.68 8.67
N LEU A 270 6.45 -16.61 8.22
CA LEU A 270 7.47 -16.70 7.17
C LEU A 270 8.62 -17.66 7.58
N GLY A 271 8.77 -17.98 8.87
CA GLY A 271 9.88 -18.80 9.39
C GLY A 271 9.49 -20.00 10.26
N ALA A 272 8.76 -20.99 9.74
CA ALA A 272 8.93 -22.36 10.27
C ALA A 272 10.28 -22.94 9.80
N GLY A 273 11.40 -22.35 10.24
CA GLY A 273 12.77 -22.82 9.96
C GLY A 273 13.81 -21.73 9.69
N GLY A 274 14.29 -21.03 10.73
CA GLY A 274 15.53 -20.24 10.66
C GLY A 274 15.42 -18.79 11.16
N GLN A 275 16.45 -18.32 11.86
CA GLN A 275 16.62 -16.89 12.15
C GLN A 275 16.92 -16.17 10.83
N HIS A 276 16.02 -15.31 10.38
CA HIS A 276 16.22 -14.51 9.17
C HIS A 276 16.51 -13.06 9.55
N THR A 277 17.77 -12.65 9.39
CA THR A 277 18.15 -11.23 9.44
C THR A 277 17.88 -10.63 8.07
N VAL A 278 16.76 -9.95 7.88
CA VAL A 278 16.64 -9.01 6.75
C VAL A 278 17.42 -7.77 7.13
N GLN A 279 18.67 -7.66 6.65
CA GLN A 279 19.31 -6.36 6.58
C GLN A 279 18.49 -5.53 5.58
N ALA A 280 17.63 -4.68 6.13
CA ALA A 280 16.92 -3.67 5.38
C ALA A 280 17.89 -2.92 4.48
N LEU A 281 17.47 -2.71 3.23
CA LEU A 281 18.15 -1.93 2.22
C LEU A 281 18.60 -0.60 2.82
N GLN A 282 19.89 -0.49 3.11
CA GLN A 282 20.55 0.79 3.30
C GLN A 282 20.97 1.27 1.91
N ALA A 283 19.99 1.68 1.11
CA ALA A 283 20.24 2.36 -0.14
C ALA A 283 20.21 3.87 0.13
N GLU A 284 21.37 4.53 0.07
CA GLU A 284 21.51 5.98 0.17
C GLU A 284 21.02 6.73 -1.09
N HIS A 285 20.07 6.17 -1.84
CA HIS A 285 19.50 6.82 -3.03
C HIS A 285 17.98 7.04 -2.91
N PRO A 286 17.50 8.28 -3.19
CA PRO A 286 16.14 8.71 -2.84
C PRO A 286 15.03 8.22 -3.80
N ARG A 287 15.23 7.14 -4.57
CA ARG A 287 14.20 6.60 -5.47
C ARG A 287 14.25 5.08 -5.57
N GLY A 288 13.17 4.42 -5.13
CA GLY A 288 12.72 3.14 -5.66
C GLY A 288 12.80 1.93 -4.72
N TRP A 289 11.62 1.39 -4.41
CA TRP A 289 11.31 -0.01 -4.06
C TRP A 289 12.25 -1.04 -4.74
N PRO A 290 12.51 -2.24 -4.17
CA PRO A 290 13.50 -3.14 -4.74
C PRO A 290 13.05 -3.60 -6.12
N VAL A 291 13.68 -2.97 -7.11
CA VAL A 291 13.82 -3.42 -8.49
C VAL A 291 12.58 -3.26 -9.38
N MET A 292 12.43 -2.09 -10.00
CA MET A 292 11.33 -1.85 -10.94
C MET A 292 11.75 -1.52 -12.37
N THR A 293 13.03 -1.28 -12.65
CA THR A 293 13.49 -0.89 -14.00
C THR A 293 15.00 -0.96 -14.24
N PRO A 294 15.86 -0.71 -13.22
CA PRO A 294 17.30 -0.78 -13.42
C PRO A 294 17.81 -2.22 -13.56
N ALA A 295 19.02 -2.34 -14.12
CA ALA A 295 19.76 -3.61 -14.05
C ALA A 295 19.98 -3.99 -12.58
N HIS A 296 19.87 -5.26 -12.26
CA HIS A 296 19.89 -5.71 -10.86
C HIS A 296 20.36 -7.16 -10.71
N ARG A 297 20.73 -7.52 -9.49
CA ARG A 297 21.02 -8.89 -9.07
C ARG A 297 20.23 -9.25 -7.82
N ILE A 298 19.75 -10.48 -7.78
CA ILE A 298 19.14 -11.12 -6.62
C ILE A 298 20.01 -12.33 -6.30
N THR A 299 20.68 -12.33 -5.14
CA THR A 299 21.55 -13.43 -4.71
C THR A 299 21.01 -14.04 -3.43
N ALA A 300 20.65 -15.32 -3.47
CA ALA A 300 20.26 -16.11 -2.30
C ALA A 300 21.43 -16.98 -1.84
N TYR A 301 21.73 -16.94 -0.55
CA TYR A 301 22.76 -17.75 0.10
C TYR A 301 22.08 -18.93 0.79
N VAL A 302 22.34 -20.14 0.31
CA VAL A 302 21.69 -21.36 0.78
C VAL A 302 22.70 -22.44 1.12
N ASP A 303 22.30 -23.37 1.99
CA ASP A 303 23.05 -24.59 2.30
C ASP A 303 22.09 -25.78 2.15
N ARG A 304 22.30 -26.55 1.08
CA ARG A 304 21.44 -27.70 0.70
C ARG A 304 22.03 -28.97 1.30
N ALA A 305 21.25 -29.71 2.07
CA ALA A 305 21.64 -30.99 2.63
C ALA A 305 21.49 -32.15 1.63
N ALA A 306 20.61 -32.01 0.64
CA ALA A 306 20.36 -33.03 -0.39
C ALA A 306 20.01 -32.42 -1.75
N THR A 307 20.15 -33.22 -2.81
CA THR A 307 19.71 -32.83 -4.18
C THR A 307 18.18 -32.68 -4.27
N SER A 308 17.44 -33.26 -3.33
CA SER A 308 16.00 -33.10 -3.18
C SER A 308 15.61 -31.77 -2.51
N ASP A 309 16.56 -30.98 -2.03
CA ASP A 309 16.22 -29.69 -1.42
C ASP A 309 15.75 -28.70 -2.49
N GLU A 310 14.53 -28.22 -2.32
CA GLU A 310 13.79 -27.39 -3.26
C GLU A 310 12.91 -26.38 -2.52
N GLY A 311 12.35 -25.43 -3.27
CA GLY A 311 11.44 -24.40 -2.79
C GLY A 311 11.82 -23.01 -3.27
N VAL A 312 10.96 -22.05 -2.94
CA VAL A 312 11.14 -20.64 -3.31
C VAL A 312 12.25 -19.99 -2.50
N LEU A 313 13.14 -19.28 -3.18
CA LEU A 313 14.19 -18.49 -2.56
C LEU A 313 13.70 -17.06 -2.33
N VAL A 314 13.08 -16.48 -3.36
CA VAL A 314 12.50 -15.12 -3.36
C VAL A 314 11.30 -15.10 -4.29
N SER A 315 10.17 -14.54 -3.87
CA SER A 315 9.07 -14.15 -4.77
C SER A 315 8.63 -12.71 -4.52
N LEU A 316 8.21 -12.03 -5.57
CA LEU A 316 7.55 -10.72 -5.49
C LEU A 316 6.41 -10.71 -6.51
N GLY A 317 5.18 -10.77 -6.02
CA GLY A 317 3.97 -10.80 -6.85
C GLY A 317 3.16 -12.07 -6.66
N ASN A 318 2.36 -12.43 -7.66
CA ASN A 318 1.41 -13.53 -7.60
C ASN A 318 1.16 -14.17 -8.97
N ILE A 319 0.18 -15.08 -9.04
CA ILE A 319 -0.19 -15.78 -10.29
C ILE A 319 -0.51 -14.85 -11.48
N SER A 320 -0.89 -13.59 -11.21
CA SER A 320 -1.26 -12.60 -12.23
C SER A 320 -0.05 -11.81 -12.73
N SER A 321 0.91 -11.47 -11.89
CA SER A 321 2.14 -10.75 -12.28
C SER A 321 3.21 -10.84 -11.19
N GLY A 322 4.49 -10.70 -11.56
CA GLY A 322 5.59 -10.64 -10.60
C GLY A 322 6.83 -11.39 -11.06
N TYR A 323 7.72 -11.73 -10.13
CA TYR A 323 8.79 -12.68 -10.37
C TYR A 323 8.98 -13.65 -9.22
N VAL A 324 9.62 -14.79 -9.51
CA VAL A 324 10.06 -15.75 -8.50
C VAL A 324 11.38 -16.38 -8.88
N LEU A 325 12.28 -16.50 -7.92
CA LEU A 325 13.51 -17.28 -7.96
C LEU A 325 13.36 -18.48 -7.02
N TYR A 326 13.52 -19.69 -7.54
CA TYR A 326 13.30 -20.93 -6.78
C TYR A 326 14.22 -22.06 -7.23
N GLY A 327 14.40 -23.05 -6.35
CA GLY A 327 15.03 -24.33 -6.70
C GLY A 327 13.95 -25.39 -6.88
N LYS A 328 14.01 -26.18 -7.95
CA LYS A 328 13.10 -27.32 -8.18
C LYS A 328 13.78 -28.36 -9.07
N ASP A 329 13.54 -29.65 -8.81
CA ASP A 329 14.10 -30.76 -9.61
C ASP A 329 15.63 -30.66 -9.75
N ASN A 330 16.31 -30.25 -8.66
CA ASN A 330 17.74 -29.97 -8.59
C ASN A 330 18.25 -28.88 -9.56
N ARG A 331 17.38 -27.97 -10.01
CA ARG A 331 17.70 -26.84 -10.90
C ARG A 331 17.31 -25.51 -10.28
N GLN A 332 18.06 -24.47 -10.62
CA GLN A 332 17.70 -23.08 -10.33
C GLN A 332 16.72 -22.61 -11.41
N VAL A 333 15.63 -21.96 -11.01
CA VAL A 333 14.64 -21.41 -11.93
C VAL A 333 14.31 -19.98 -11.53
N TYR A 334 14.31 -19.09 -12.51
CA TYR A 334 13.72 -17.77 -12.39
C TYR A 334 12.55 -17.66 -13.36
N GLU A 335 11.41 -17.18 -12.88
CA GLU A 335 10.26 -16.86 -13.69
C GLU A 335 9.85 -15.42 -13.52
N TYR A 336 9.68 -14.72 -14.64
CA TYR A 336 9.05 -13.40 -14.68
C TYR A 336 7.68 -13.52 -15.33
N ASN A 337 6.64 -13.11 -14.60
CA ASN A 337 5.25 -13.13 -15.05
C ASN A 337 4.81 -11.71 -15.45
N PHE A 338 4.82 -11.44 -16.75
CA PHE A 338 4.27 -10.23 -17.35
C PHE A 338 2.77 -10.41 -17.63
N LEU A 339 1.92 -10.13 -16.63
CA LEU A 339 0.46 -10.13 -16.76
C LEU A 339 -0.10 -11.43 -17.40
N GLY A 340 0.41 -12.59 -16.99
CA GLY A 340 0.06 -13.91 -17.50
C GLY A 340 1.00 -14.47 -18.57
N THR A 341 1.87 -13.64 -19.17
CA THR A 341 2.93 -14.11 -20.08
C THR A 341 4.21 -14.38 -19.29
N ARG A 342 4.77 -15.59 -19.38
CA ARG A 342 5.91 -16.00 -18.56
C ARG A 342 7.21 -16.06 -19.35
N TYR A 343 8.26 -15.50 -18.76
CA TYR A 343 9.64 -15.65 -19.22
C TYR A 343 10.40 -16.46 -18.16
N THR A 344 10.89 -17.63 -18.55
CA THR A 344 11.52 -18.57 -17.65
C THR A 344 12.99 -18.74 -18.01
N VAL A 345 13.86 -18.67 -17.01
CA VAL A 345 15.27 -19.06 -17.09
C VAL A 345 15.45 -20.27 -16.18
N THR A 346 15.97 -21.36 -16.72
CA THR A 346 16.29 -22.58 -15.95
C THR A 346 17.77 -22.89 -16.09
N SER A 347 18.43 -23.28 -15.00
CA SER A 347 19.84 -23.65 -15.05
C SER A 347 20.07 -24.90 -15.90
N ALA A 348 20.98 -24.79 -16.87
CA ALA A 348 21.47 -25.91 -17.68
C ALA A 348 22.27 -26.92 -16.84
N GLU A 349 22.66 -26.54 -15.63
CA GLU A 349 23.39 -27.38 -14.67
C GLU A 349 22.60 -27.64 -13.39
N GLU A 350 22.93 -28.75 -12.73
CA GLU A 350 22.36 -29.12 -11.45
C GLU A 350 22.92 -28.28 -10.31
N LEU A 351 22.08 -28.03 -9.31
CA LEU A 351 22.46 -27.31 -8.09
C LEU A 351 23.39 -28.18 -7.23
N PRO A 352 24.48 -27.61 -6.67
CA PRO A 352 25.36 -28.34 -5.77
C PRO A 352 24.66 -28.66 -4.44
N VAL A 353 25.17 -29.69 -3.76
CA VAL A 353 24.88 -29.97 -2.34
C VAL A 353 25.92 -29.24 -1.48
N GLY A 354 25.49 -28.67 -0.37
CA GLY A 354 26.27 -27.81 0.51
C GLY A 354 26.01 -26.31 0.30
N PRO A 355 26.87 -25.44 0.85
CA PRO A 355 26.77 -24.00 0.72
C PRO A 355 26.91 -23.53 -0.74
N ALA A 356 25.99 -22.70 -1.20
CA ALA A 356 25.98 -22.16 -2.55
C ALA A 356 25.34 -20.78 -2.63
N GLU A 357 25.79 -20.00 -3.61
CA GLU A 357 25.21 -18.71 -3.97
C GLU A 357 24.36 -18.87 -5.23
N LEU A 358 23.06 -18.62 -5.13
CA LEU A 358 22.11 -18.76 -6.23
C LEU A 358 21.69 -17.36 -6.68
N THR A 359 22.20 -16.92 -7.82
CA THR A 359 21.99 -15.55 -8.32
C THR A 359 21.14 -15.52 -9.57
N PHE A 360 20.21 -14.58 -9.62
CA PHE A 360 19.62 -14.07 -10.85
C PHE A 360 20.15 -12.65 -11.11
N ALA A 361 20.53 -12.35 -12.35
CA ALA A 361 20.91 -11.02 -12.79
C ALA A 361 20.04 -10.60 -13.98
N PHE A 362 19.58 -9.37 -13.98
CA PHE A 362 18.86 -8.78 -15.10
C PHE A 362 19.69 -7.65 -15.69
N ASP A 363 20.06 -7.81 -16.96
CA ASP A 363 20.78 -6.81 -17.73
C ASP A 363 19.80 -6.12 -18.69
N LYS A 364 19.66 -4.79 -18.56
CA LYS A 364 18.75 -3.99 -19.39
C LYS A 364 19.32 -3.88 -20.80
N THR A 365 18.52 -4.27 -21.81
CA THR A 365 18.89 -4.15 -23.23
C THR A 365 18.09 -3.07 -23.96
N GLY A 366 17.15 -2.43 -23.27
CA GLY A 366 16.38 -1.29 -23.75
C GLY A 366 15.28 -0.91 -22.77
N ASP A 367 14.37 -0.03 -23.19
CA ASP A 367 13.24 0.37 -22.35
C ASP A 367 12.31 -0.81 -22.10
N MET A 368 12.07 -1.07 -20.81
CA MET A 368 11.21 -2.13 -20.30
C MET A 368 11.53 -3.53 -20.89
N ARG A 369 12.81 -3.83 -21.13
CA ARG A 369 13.28 -5.14 -21.62
C ARG A 369 14.72 -5.43 -21.21
N GLY A 370 15.09 -6.69 -21.21
CA GLY A 370 16.45 -7.11 -20.87
C GLY A 370 16.71 -8.58 -21.09
N VAL A 371 17.85 -9.05 -20.60
CA VAL A 371 18.23 -10.46 -20.57
C VAL A 371 18.39 -10.86 -19.10
N GLY A 372 17.76 -11.97 -18.73
CA GLY A 372 17.93 -12.60 -17.43
C GLY A 372 19.03 -13.64 -17.48
N HIS A 373 19.92 -13.65 -16.48
CA HIS A 373 21.04 -14.56 -16.34
C HIS A 373 21.00 -15.26 -14.99
N LEU A 374 21.26 -16.57 -14.97
CA LEU A 374 21.40 -17.35 -13.74
C LEU A 374 22.86 -17.67 -13.47
N TYR A 375 23.26 -17.57 -12.20
CA TYR A 375 24.58 -17.98 -11.74
C TYR A 375 24.47 -18.87 -10.51
N VAL A 376 25.36 -19.86 -10.45
CA VAL A 376 25.57 -20.72 -9.27
C VAL A 376 27.02 -20.55 -8.84
N SER A 377 27.22 -19.99 -7.63
CA SER A 377 28.54 -19.67 -7.06
C SER A 377 29.44 -18.92 -8.06
N GLY A 378 28.88 -17.88 -8.68
CA GLY A 378 29.56 -17.01 -9.65
C GLY A 378 29.66 -17.56 -11.08
N ARG A 379 29.32 -18.83 -11.33
CA ARG A 379 29.38 -19.42 -12.66
C ARG A 379 28.04 -19.28 -13.38
N SER A 380 28.06 -18.78 -14.62
CA SER A 380 26.85 -18.67 -15.46
C SER A 380 26.31 -20.05 -15.80
N VAL A 381 25.02 -20.27 -15.54
CA VAL A 381 24.34 -21.56 -15.74
C VAL A 381 23.08 -21.45 -16.61
N GLY A 382 22.68 -20.25 -17.04
CA GLY A 382 21.52 -20.09 -17.91
C GLY A 382 21.23 -18.64 -18.24
N SER A 383 20.51 -18.41 -19.34
CA SER A 383 20.05 -17.08 -19.73
C SER A 383 18.81 -17.16 -20.61
N ALA A 384 17.93 -16.17 -20.53
CA ALA A 384 16.84 -15.99 -21.49
C ALA A 384 16.47 -14.51 -21.68
N ASP A 385 15.90 -14.19 -22.84
CA ASP A 385 15.36 -12.88 -23.12
C ASP A 385 14.09 -12.62 -22.29
N ILE A 386 14.01 -11.41 -21.73
CA ILE A 386 12.84 -10.87 -21.04
C ILE A 386 12.35 -9.66 -21.85
N PRO A 387 11.49 -9.89 -22.86
CA PRO A 387 11.15 -8.88 -23.86
C PRO A 387 10.24 -7.77 -23.32
N ARG A 388 9.58 -7.97 -22.17
CA ARG A 388 8.76 -6.95 -21.51
C ARG A 388 8.86 -7.06 -19.99
N VAL A 389 9.04 -5.93 -19.32
CA VAL A 389 8.86 -5.79 -17.87
C VAL A 389 7.81 -4.73 -17.56
N LEU A 390 7.15 -4.82 -16.40
CA LEU A 390 6.17 -3.86 -15.95
C LEU A 390 6.85 -2.57 -15.45
N PRO A 391 6.38 -1.39 -15.87
CA PRO A 391 7.11 -0.14 -15.61
C PRO A 391 6.96 0.41 -14.19
N HIS A 392 5.89 0.06 -13.45
CA HIS A 392 5.57 0.69 -12.16
C HIS A 392 5.02 -0.26 -11.10
N PHE A 393 4.57 -1.46 -11.47
CA PHE A 393 3.93 -2.38 -10.53
C PHE A 393 4.19 -3.85 -10.89
N LEU A 394 4.87 -4.61 -10.03
CA LEU A 394 5.16 -6.04 -10.27
C LEU A 394 4.04 -6.96 -9.79
N GLY A 395 3.30 -6.60 -8.75
CA GLY A 395 2.20 -7.42 -8.23
C GLY A 395 1.66 -6.91 -6.90
N TRP A 396 0.48 -7.40 -6.54
CA TRP A 396 -0.25 -6.99 -5.32
C TRP A 396 0.22 -7.66 -4.04
N GLN A 397 1.03 -8.70 -4.18
CA GLN A 397 1.64 -9.40 -3.06
C GLN A 397 3.07 -8.87 -2.90
N GLY A 398 3.46 -8.67 -1.64
CA GLY A 398 4.76 -8.16 -1.26
C GLY A 398 5.88 -9.14 -1.57
N LEU A 399 7.07 -8.81 -1.07
CA LEU A 399 8.25 -9.66 -1.20
C LEU A 399 8.18 -10.81 -0.18
N ASP A 400 8.23 -12.04 -0.65
CA ASP A 400 8.44 -13.22 0.17
C ASP A 400 9.84 -13.79 -0.03
N ILE A 401 10.40 -14.36 1.04
CA ILE A 401 11.72 -14.98 1.07
C ILE A 401 11.58 -16.39 1.66
N GLY A 402 12.21 -17.37 1.01
CA GLY A 402 12.22 -18.77 1.47
C GLY A 402 10.91 -19.55 1.25
N ARG A 403 9.87 -18.91 0.72
CA ARG A 403 8.56 -19.47 0.36
C ARG A 403 7.80 -18.47 -0.51
N ASP A 404 6.70 -18.88 -1.12
CA ASP A 404 5.80 -18.01 -1.89
C ASP A 404 4.42 -18.01 -1.23
N THR A 405 4.15 -17.00 -0.41
CA THR A 405 2.95 -17.01 0.42
C THR A 405 1.72 -16.63 -0.40
N LEU A 406 0.54 -17.10 0.04
CA LEU A 406 -0.75 -16.77 -0.57
C LEU A 406 -1.00 -17.38 -1.96
N SER A 407 -0.76 -16.62 -3.04
CA SER A 407 -1.14 -17.02 -4.39
C SER A 407 0.11 -17.31 -5.20
N PRO A 408 0.32 -18.55 -5.67
CA PRO A 408 1.59 -18.95 -6.24
C PRO A 408 1.95 -18.09 -7.45
N SER A 409 3.12 -17.46 -7.37
CA SER A 409 3.78 -16.70 -8.41
C SER A 409 4.09 -17.56 -9.64
N SER A 410 4.18 -18.89 -9.49
CA SER A 410 4.36 -19.85 -10.58
C SER A 410 3.37 -21.02 -10.55
N PRO A 411 2.83 -21.46 -11.72
CA PRO A 411 2.09 -22.71 -11.82
C PRO A 411 3.00 -23.94 -11.73
N SER A 412 4.33 -23.74 -11.72
CA SER A 412 5.32 -24.82 -11.66
C SER A 412 5.40 -25.46 -10.27
N TYR A 413 4.74 -24.91 -9.25
CA TYR A 413 4.63 -25.51 -7.92
C TYR A 413 3.27 -25.18 -7.31
N ASP A 414 2.84 -26.00 -6.34
CA ASP A 414 1.56 -25.84 -5.65
C ASP A 414 1.76 -25.22 -4.26
N GLY A 415 0.82 -24.37 -3.85
CA GLY A 415 0.77 -23.80 -2.50
C GLY A 415 1.98 -22.92 -2.17
N GLU A 416 2.47 -23.01 -0.93
CA GLU A 416 3.51 -22.11 -0.40
C GLU A 416 4.94 -22.44 -0.88
N PHE A 417 5.17 -23.64 -1.41
CA PHE A 417 6.48 -24.15 -1.89
C PHE A 417 7.71 -23.67 -1.09
N ALA A 418 7.72 -23.95 0.22
CA ALA A 418 8.77 -23.51 1.13
C ALA A 418 10.11 -24.21 0.85
N PHE A 419 11.21 -23.45 0.95
CA PHE A 419 12.56 -23.98 0.79
C PHE A 419 12.92 -24.96 1.91
N THR A 420 13.33 -26.17 1.55
CA THR A 420 13.62 -27.25 2.51
C THR A 420 15.06 -27.25 3.02
N GLY A 421 15.98 -26.60 2.30
CA GLY A 421 17.37 -26.42 2.73
C GLY A 421 17.51 -25.32 3.79
N LYS A 422 18.75 -25.09 4.24
CA LYS A 422 19.04 -23.94 5.10
C LYS A 422 19.18 -22.67 4.26
N PHE A 423 18.64 -21.59 4.78
CA PHE A 423 18.57 -20.32 4.10
C PHE A 423 19.21 -19.25 4.98
N GLU A 424 20.27 -18.59 4.49
CA GLU A 424 21.02 -17.61 5.29
C GLU A 424 20.48 -16.20 5.06
N LYS A 425 20.52 -15.71 3.81
CA LYS A 425 20.09 -14.34 3.44
C LYS A 425 19.83 -14.21 1.95
N VAL A 426 19.18 -13.11 1.58
CA VAL A 426 19.04 -12.63 0.21
C VAL A 426 19.61 -11.24 0.11
N VAL A 427 20.39 -11.00 -0.94
CA VAL A 427 20.97 -9.69 -1.25
C VAL A 427 20.40 -9.21 -2.58
N PHE A 428 19.88 -7.99 -2.57
CA PHE A 428 19.47 -7.26 -3.78
C PHE A 428 20.52 -6.21 -4.09
N THR A 429 21.06 -6.24 -5.30
CA THR A 429 21.99 -5.22 -5.81
C THR A 429 21.33 -4.55 -7.00
N VAL A 430 21.27 -3.23 -7.00
CA VAL A 430 20.63 -2.45 -8.07
C VAL A 430 21.68 -1.52 -8.68
N ALA A 431 21.81 -1.54 -10.00
CA ALA A 431 22.68 -0.63 -10.71
C ALA A 431 22.03 0.76 -10.84
N PRO A 432 22.82 1.84 -10.93
CA PRO A 432 22.30 3.16 -11.29
C PRO A 432 21.63 3.11 -12.67
N ASP A 433 20.48 3.77 -12.82
CA ASP A 433 19.73 3.81 -14.09
C ASP A 433 20.31 4.87 -15.05
N GLU A 434 21.64 4.85 -15.28
CA GLU A 434 22.35 5.76 -16.19
C GLU A 434 22.92 5.00 -17.39
N ALA A 435 22.76 5.56 -18.59
CA ALA A 435 23.30 4.97 -19.80
C ALA A 435 24.85 5.06 -19.79
N GLY A 436 25.54 3.91 -19.83
CA GLY A 436 26.99 3.84 -20.07
C GLY A 436 27.89 3.58 -18.86
N THR A 437 27.34 3.32 -17.66
CA THR A 437 28.11 2.89 -16.49
C THR A 437 28.31 1.37 -16.48
N THR A 438 29.55 0.90 -16.23
CA THR A 438 29.84 -0.53 -16.07
C THR A 438 29.19 -1.09 -14.79
N PRO A 439 28.55 -2.26 -14.83
CA PRO A 439 27.46 -2.59 -13.90
C PRO A 439 27.88 -3.08 -12.51
N PHE A 440 29.16 -3.32 -12.22
CA PHE A 440 29.58 -3.85 -10.92
C PHE A 440 30.98 -3.33 -10.55
N GLU A 441 31.06 -2.28 -9.74
CA GLU A 441 32.30 -1.93 -9.04
C GLU A 441 32.28 -2.61 -7.66
N ARG A 442 33.31 -3.42 -7.38
CA ARG A 442 33.51 -4.08 -6.09
C ARG A 442 33.99 -3.02 -5.09
N ILE A 443 33.16 -2.74 -4.09
CA ILE A 443 33.58 -1.94 -2.92
C ILE A 443 33.83 -2.94 -1.79
N ASP A 444 35.08 -3.00 -1.33
CA ASP A 444 35.55 -3.92 -0.27
C ASP A 444 35.01 -3.56 1.12
#